data_AF-A0A4R9PU45-F1
#
_entry.id   AF-A0A4R9PU45-F1
#
_cell.length_a   1.000
_cell.length_b   1.000
_cell.length_c   1.000
_cell.angle_alpha   90.00
_cell.angle_beta   90.00
_cell.angle_gamma   90.00
#
_symmetry.space_group_name_H-M   'P 1'
#
loop_
_entity.id
_entity.type
_entity.pdbx_description
1 polymer ?
#
loop_
_entity_poly.entity_id
_entity_poly.type
_entity_poly.pdbx_seq_one_letter_code
_entity_poly.pdbx_strand_id
1 'polypeptide(L)'
;MTQNQEVKWSCDTLLEPFSWRYPKIVRVQPDLFEPEVRNAWRDKVFAAMALCPEHRFWLRTAYPQLYGQYIEQIAHDRLEWLAWRVAVSQVLRELGRQEEATGDGPAWPLANVDVE
;
A
#
# COMPACT_ATOMS: atom_id res chain seq x y z
N MET A 1 -0.87 -25.72 -11.53
CA MET A 1 0.16 -24.78 -11.06
C MET A 1 -0.09 -23.45 -11.75
N THR A 2 -0.87 -22.57 -11.14
CA THR A 2 -1.09 -21.21 -11.67
C THR A 2 0.21 -20.44 -11.47
N GLN A 3 0.88 -20.07 -12.57
CA GLN A 3 2.03 -19.18 -12.52
C GLN A 3 1.60 -17.88 -11.82
N ASN A 4 2.23 -17.53 -10.70
CA ASN A 4 2.18 -16.16 -10.19
C ASN A 4 2.80 -15.27 -11.26
N GLN A 5 1.95 -14.68 -12.10
CA GLN A 5 2.40 -13.71 -13.10
C GLN A 5 2.88 -12.47 -12.36
N GLU A 6 4.12 -12.08 -12.64
CA GLU A 6 4.64 -10.79 -12.23
C GLU A 6 3.95 -9.70 -13.05
N VAL A 7 3.39 -8.70 -12.37
CA VAL A 7 2.76 -7.54 -13.00
C VAL A 7 3.44 -6.27 -12.49
N LYS A 8 3.38 -5.21 -13.29
CA LYS A 8 3.85 -3.88 -12.91
C LYS A 8 2.65 -3.01 -12.62
N TRP A 9 2.71 -2.24 -11.54
CA TRP A 9 1.68 -1.28 -11.17
C TRP A 9 2.31 0.10 -11.07
N SER A 10 1.86 1.06 -11.88
CA SER A 10 2.40 2.43 -11.92
C SER A 10 1.85 3.35 -10.82
N CYS A 11 0.89 2.86 -10.03
CA CYS A 11 0.09 3.61 -9.08
C CYS A 11 -0.81 4.71 -9.68
N ASP A 12 -0.63 5.14 -10.94
CA ASP A 12 -1.48 6.15 -11.60
C ASP A 12 -2.97 5.80 -11.53
N THR A 13 -3.27 4.51 -11.68
CA THR A 13 -4.59 3.94 -11.37
C THR A 13 -4.52 3.22 -10.03
N LEU A 14 -4.87 3.94 -8.96
CA LEU A 14 -4.79 3.43 -7.58
C LEU A 14 -5.61 2.14 -7.37
N LEU A 15 -6.74 2.02 -8.06
CA LEU A 15 -7.67 0.90 -7.91
C LEU A 15 -7.34 -0.31 -8.79
N GLU A 16 -6.27 -0.26 -9.58
CA GLU A 16 -5.88 -1.36 -10.46
C GLU A 16 -5.74 -2.71 -9.73
N PRO A 17 -5.15 -2.79 -8.51
CA PRO A 17 -4.99 -4.07 -7.82
C PRO A 17 -6.30 -4.81 -7.55
N PHE A 18 -7.37 -4.08 -7.28
CA PHE A 18 -8.69 -4.65 -6.98
C PHE A 18 -9.35 -5.33 -8.20
N SER A 19 -8.84 -5.08 -9.40
CA SER A 19 -9.36 -5.70 -10.63
C SER A 19 -8.76 -7.08 -10.90
N TRP A 20 -7.68 -7.47 -10.20
CA TRP A 20 -6.96 -8.70 -10.49
C TRP A 20 -7.63 -9.91 -9.86
N ARG A 21 -8.09 -10.83 -10.72
CA ARG A 21 -8.84 -12.03 -10.30
C ARG A 21 -8.04 -13.05 -9.48
N TYR A 22 -6.71 -13.03 -9.57
CA TYR A 22 -5.84 -14.03 -8.95
C TYR A 22 -4.68 -13.34 -8.24
N PRO A 23 -4.14 -13.92 -7.14
CA PRO A 23 -2.92 -13.46 -6.51
C PRO A 23 -1.80 -13.17 -7.51
N LYS A 24 -1.18 -12.00 -7.40
CA LYS A 24 -0.07 -11.55 -8.25
C LYS A 24 1.16 -11.21 -7.41
N ILE A 25 2.31 -11.28 -8.06
CA ILE A 25 3.53 -10.61 -7.60
C ILE A 25 3.56 -9.26 -8.32
N VAL A 26 3.55 -8.17 -7.57
CA VAL A 26 3.30 -6.83 -8.09
C VAL A 26 4.55 -6.00 -7.89
N ARG A 27 5.25 -5.66 -8.96
CA ARG A 27 6.32 -4.67 -8.90
C ARG A 27 5.71 -3.28 -8.95
N VAL A 28 5.93 -2.52 -7.89
CA VAL A 28 5.43 -1.16 -7.77
C VAL A 28 6.43 -0.22 -8.43
N GLN A 29 5.94 0.64 -9.30
CA GLN A 29 6.66 1.75 -9.90
C GLN A 29 5.74 2.96 -9.74
N PRO A 30 6.17 4.18 -9.40
CA PRO A 30 7.53 4.68 -9.19
C PRO A 30 8.13 4.25 -7.83
N ASP A 31 9.33 4.77 -7.52
CA ASP A 31 9.88 4.71 -6.16
C ASP A 31 9.05 5.61 -5.24
N LEU A 32 8.19 5.00 -4.40
CA LEU A 32 7.28 5.74 -3.50
C LEU A 32 8.01 6.61 -2.46
N PHE A 33 9.31 6.42 -2.29
CA PHE A 33 10.13 7.13 -1.31
C PHE A 33 11.09 8.12 -1.94
N GLU A 34 10.96 8.39 -3.24
CA GLU A 34 11.62 9.56 -3.80
C GLU A 34 11.09 10.85 -3.15
N PRO A 35 11.94 11.88 -2.92
CA PRO A 35 11.57 13.08 -2.18
C PRO A 35 10.39 13.87 -2.74
N GLU A 36 10.11 13.74 -4.04
CA GLU A 36 9.02 14.47 -4.71
C GLU A 36 7.65 13.81 -4.50
N VAL A 37 7.61 12.53 -4.08
CA VAL A 37 6.36 11.82 -3.79
C VAL A 37 5.77 12.31 -2.48
N ARG A 38 4.57 12.89 -2.57
CA ARG A 38 3.82 13.42 -1.44
C ARG A 38 3.39 12.30 -0.49
N ASN A 39 3.53 12.52 0.83
CA ASN A 39 3.13 11.56 1.86
C ASN A 39 1.69 11.07 1.70
N ALA A 40 0.73 11.97 1.46
CA ALA A 40 -0.67 11.60 1.27
C ALA A 40 -0.91 10.64 0.07
N TRP A 41 -0.05 10.69 -0.96
CA TRP A 41 -0.11 9.73 -2.06
C TRP A 41 0.47 8.37 -1.67
N ARG A 42 1.60 8.37 -0.96
CA ARG A 42 2.20 7.16 -0.37
C ARG A 42 1.21 6.44 0.54
N ASP A 43 0.51 7.18 1.40
CA ASP A 43 -0.50 6.62 2.31
C ASP A 43 -1.62 5.91 1.56
N LYS A 44 -2.10 6.51 0.46
CA LYS A 44 -3.13 5.91 -0.41
C LYS A 44 -2.65 4.64 -1.08
N VAL A 45 -1.42 4.64 -1.59
CA VAL A 45 -0.83 3.47 -2.24
C VAL A 45 -0.67 2.32 -1.23
N PHE A 46 -0.16 2.61 -0.04
CA PHE A 46 -0.09 1.61 1.04
C PHE A 46 -1.47 1.17 1.53
N ALA A 47 -2.47 2.05 1.53
CA ALA A 47 -3.84 1.67 1.83
C ALA A 47 -4.39 0.65 0.81
N ALA A 48 -4.16 0.86 -0.48
CA ALA A 48 -4.52 -0.12 -1.50
C ALA A 48 -3.78 -1.46 -1.31
N MET A 49 -2.48 -1.44 -0.96
CA MET A 49 -1.71 -2.65 -0.66
C MET A 49 -2.25 -3.42 0.56
N ALA A 50 -2.64 -2.70 1.61
CA ALA A 50 -3.21 -3.29 2.82
C ALA A 50 -4.59 -3.92 2.57
N LEU A 51 -5.37 -3.34 1.66
CA LEU A 51 -6.71 -3.83 1.28
C LEU A 51 -6.66 -4.99 0.27
N CYS A 52 -5.49 -5.30 -0.29
CA CYS A 52 -5.23 -6.43 -1.19
C CYS A 52 -4.19 -7.40 -0.60
N PRO A 53 -4.43 -8.00 0.59
CA PRO A 53 -3.46 -8.84 1.29
C PRO A 53 -3.06 -10.12 0.53
N GLU A 54 -3.87 -10.55 -0.46
CA GLU A 54 -3.61 -11.69 -1.33
C GLU A 54 -2.53 -11.42 -2.41
N HIS A 55 -2.19 -10.15 -2.66
CA HIS A 55 -1.12 -9.76 -3.57
C HIS A 55 0.17 -9.50 -2.81
N ARG A 56 1.30 -9.90 -3.40
CA ARG A 56 2.63 -9.60 -2.85
C ARG A 56 3.24 -8.44 -3.61
N PHE A 57 3.44 -7.32 -2.94
CA PHE A 57 3.99 -6.11 -3.51
C PHE A 57 5.49 -6.03 -3.28
N TRP A 58 6.23 -5.72 -4.34
CA TRP A 58 7.67 -5.49 -4.30
C TRP A 58 7.92 -4.02 -4.59
N LEU A 59 8.38 -3.31 -3.57
CA LEU A 59 8.81 -1.92 -3.65
C LEU A 59 10.30 -1.90 -3.97
N ARG A 60 10.70 -1.23 -5.05
CA ARG A 60 12.11 -0.90 -5.28
C ARG A 60 12.33 0.54 -4.86
N THR A 61 13.27 0.78 -3.95
CA THR A 61 13.57 2.14 -3.50
C THR A 61 15.06 2.43 -3.41
N ALA A 62 15.46 3.60 -3.91
CA ALA A 62 16.79 4.16 -3.68
C ALA A 62 16.89 4.88 -2.32
N TYR A 63 15.78 5.01 -1.59
CA TYR A 63 15.66 5.74 -0.33
C TYR A 63 15.19 4.84 0.82
N PRO A 64 15.89 3.72 1.12
CA PRO A 64 15.45 2.76 2.14
C PRO A 64 15.34 3.36 3.55
N GLN A 65 16.07 4.44 3.84
CA GLN A 65 15.96 5.17 5.11
C GLN A 65 14.60 5.86 5.26
N LEU A 66 14.05 6.42 4.18
CA LEU A 66 12.73 7.06 4.20
C LEU A 66 11.62 6.01 4.32
N TYR A 67 11.79 4.84 3.69
CA TYR A 67 10.91 3.69 3.94
C TYR A 67 10.93 3.29 5.42
N GLY A 68 12.12 3.11 6.00
CA GLY A 68 12.27 2.76 7.41
C GLY A 68 11.59 3.77 8.35
N GLN A 69 11.82 5.07 8.13
CA GLN A 69 11.18 6.14 8.91
C GLN A 69 9.66 6.10 8.79
N TYR A 70 9.13 5.92 7.58
CA TYR A 70 7.70 5.82 7.34
C TYR A 70 7.05 4.64 8.09
N ILE A 71 7.68 3.46 8.04
CA ILE A 71 7.20 2.28 8.78
C ILE A 71 7.28 2.51 10.29
N GLU A 72 8.39 3.06 10.79
CA GLU A 72 8.56 3.35 12.22
C GLU A 72 7.51 4.33 12.72
N GLN A 73 7.23 5.40 11.96
CA GLN A 73 6.22 6.41 12.27
C GLN A 73 4.82 5.79 12.32
N ILE A 74 4.39 5.07 11.28
CA ILE A 74 3.04 4.49 11.26
C ILE A 74 2.86 3.41 12.34
N ALA A 75 3.91 2.64 12.65
CA ALA A 75 3.81 1.58 13.64
C ALA A 75 3.74 2.08 15.09
N HIS A 76 4.33 3.25 15.40
CA HIS A 76 4.49 3.72 16.78
C HIS A 76 3.83 5.07 17.06
N ASP A 77 3.47 5.85 16.06
CA ASP A 77 2.75 7.11 16.21
C ASP A 77 1.26 6.94 15.85
N ARG A 78 0.41 7.12 16.87
CA ARG A 78 -1.05 7.01 16.71
C ARG A 78 -1.62 8.03 15.75
N LEU A 79 -1.06 9.24 15.67
CA LEU A 79 -1.55 10.29 14.77
C LEU A 79 -1.25 9.94 13.31
N GLU A 80 -0.04 9.46 13.02
CA GLU A 80 0.33 9.00 11.67
C GLU A 80 -0.49 7.78 11.26
N TRP A 81 -0.71 6.84 12.19
CA TRP A 81 -1.61 5.71 11.95
C TRP A 81 -3.05 6.15 11.64
N LEU A 82 -3.59 7.13 12.39
CA LEU A 82 -4.92 7.68 12.13
C LEU A 82 -4.98 8.43 10.79
N ALA A 83 -3.93 9.16 10.42
CA ALA A 83 -3.83 9.83 9.12
C ALA A 83 -3.85 8.81 7.97
N TRP A 84 -3.08 7.73 8.09
CA TRP A 84 -3.13 6.63 7.12
C TRP A 84 -4.52 5.97 7.04
N ARG A 85 -5.21 5.79 8.18
CA ARG A 85 -6.60 5.27 8.22
C ARG A 85 -7.60 6.14 7.48
N VAL A 86 -7.37 7.46 7.40
CA VAL A 86 -8.16 8.34 6.55
C VAL A 86 -7.95 8.00 5.07
N ALA A 87 -6.71 7.71 4.64
CA ALA A 87 -6.43 7.25 3.28
C ALA A 87 -7.15 5.92 2.96
N VAL A 88 -7.13 4.96 3.88
CA VAL A 88 -7.91 3.70 3.75
C VAL A 88 -9.39 3.98 3.55
N SER A 89 -9.96 4.87 4.36
CA SER A 89 -11.38 5.24 4.26
C SER A 89 -11.72 5.90 2.92
N GLN A 90 -10.79 6.68 2.34
CA GLN A 90 -10.95 7.26 1.00
C GLN A 90 -10.96 6.18 -0.08
N VAL A 91 -10.01 5.22 -0.05
CA VAL A 91 -9.96 4.11 -1.01
C VAL A 91 -11.23 3.25 -0.93
N LEU A 92 -11.65 2.89 0.28
CA LEU A 92 -12.89 2.13 0.50
C LEU A 92 -14.13 2.87 0.00
N ARG A 93 -14.18 4.19 0.15
CA ARG A 93 -15.27 5.00 -0.39
C ARG A 93 -15.30 4.98 -1.92
N GLU A 94 -14.15 5.05 -2.58
CA GLU A 94 -14.06 4.94 -4.04
C GLU A 94 -14.50 3.54 -4.54
N LEU A 95 -14.27 2.49 -3.73
CA LEU A 95 -14.74 1.13 -3.99
C LEU A 95 -16.21 0.89 -3.62
N GLY A 96 -16.88 1.84 -2.96
CA GLY A 96 -18.24 1.65 -2.43
C GLY A 96 -18.33 0.69 -1.24
N ARG A 97 -17.23 0.47 -0.51
CA ARG A 97 -17.07 -0.47 0.61
C ARG A 97 -16.85 0.26 1.94
N GLN A 98 -17.59 1.35 2.18
CA GLN A 98 -17.34 2.27 3.30
C GLN A 98 -17.52 1.62 4.67
N GLU A 99 -18.38 0.61 4.76
CA GLU A 99 -18.64 -0.19 5.94
C GLU A 99 -17.41 -0.96 6.43
N GLU A 100 -16.46 -1.28 5.55
CA GLU A 100 -15.22 -1.99 5.90
C GLU A 100 -14.17 -1.07 6.54
N ALA A 101 -14.45 0.23 6.63
CA ALA A 101 -13.55 1.18 7.27
C ALA A 101 -13.47 0.96 8.79
N THR A 102 -14.28 0.09 9.39
CA THR A 102 -14.24 -0.23 10.81
C THR A 102 -13.27 -1.39 11.11
N GLY A 103 -12.36 -1.23 12.08
CA GLY A 103 -11.46 -2.29 12.55
C GLY A 103 -10.10 -1.80 13.02
N ASP A 104 -9.31 -2.71 13.59
CA ASP A 104 -7.97 -2.44 14.14
C ASP A 104 -6.90 -2.21 13.07
N GLY A 105 -7.21 -2.50 11.80
CA GLY A 105 -6.26 -2.38 10.68
C GLY A 105 -5.19 -3.47 10.66
N PRO A 106 -4.28 -3.45 9.68
CA PRO A 106 -3.18 -4.40 9.58
C PRO A 106 -2.07 -4.08 10.60
N ALA A 107 -1.27 -5.11 10.92
CA ALA A 107 0.01 -4.90 11.57
C ALA A 107 1.01 -4.26 10.60
N TRP A 108 1.95 -3.48 11.15
CA TRP A 108 3.02 -2.83 10.40
C TRP A 108 4.39 -3.43 10.77
N PRO A 109 5.30 -3.63 9.79
CA PRO A 109 5.11 -3.44 8.35
C PRO A 109 4.09 -4.41 7.74
N LEU A 110 3.48 -4.03 6.62
CA LEU A 110 2.51 -4.88 5.93
C LEU A 110 3.16 -6.19 5.50
N ALA A 111 2.59 -7.32 5.93
CA ALA A 111 3.15 -8.66 5.70
C ALA A 111 3.24 -9.05 4.20
N ASN A 112 2.52 -8.34 3.33
CA ASN A 112 2.48 -8.56 1.90
C ASN A 112 3.33 -7.56 1.09
N VAL A 113 4.15 -6.75 1.76
CA VAL A 113 5.05 -5.78 1.13
C VAL A 113 6.50 -6.16 1.41
N ASP A 114 7.25 -6.42 0.34
CA ASP A 114 8.69 -6.63 0.35
C ASP A 114 9.39 -5.37 -0.21
N VAL A 115 10.54 -4.99 0.35
CA VAL A 115 11.37 -3.87 -0.13
C VAL A 115 12.68 -4.43 -0.69
N GLU A 116 13.06 -3.98 -1.89
CA GLU A 116 14.34 -4.26 -2.58
C GLU A 116 15.19 -2.99 -2.70
#